data_AF-A0A511BSJ4-F1
#
_entry.id   AF-A0A511BSJ4-F1
#
_cell.length_a   1.000
_cell.length_b   1.000
_cell.length_c   1.000
_cell.angle_alpha   90.00
_cell.angle_beta   90.00
_cell.angle_gamma   90.00
#
_symmetry.space_group_name_H-M   'P 1'
#
loop_
_entity.id
_entity.type
_entity.pdbx_description
1 polymer ?
#
loop_
_entity_poly.entity_id
_entity_poly.type
_entity_poly.pdbx_seq_one_letter_code
_entity_poly.pdbx_strand_id
1 'polypeptide(L)'
;MCFENYDGKQVGFERVKVAVCLVVKNEAVEIPYWIAWYKALGFDSFLIYDDFSDDATEAVILSMCDGLDIRFMRNAVNRDLHNIRQVRAYNDAVARYGREFDWIALFDADEYLDLYGADIKTSLEQKKDASLVAYNWSCVGTNGFVSRPSGPPFLNYTMHGRPDLYWNRHTKVIFRPAHLQAPISQVHNVDVSGPGVDAAGRPIEWDSPHGGFTREAPDWSGGKLIHFQSRSMEHYVTRDRNLEDVRRDSGDPLHTVVKDQDYNAISYEISEAYLEKFELWMRRIVESQARAMQNALRGVSGCTFAQIASLKRKADVAVFNPSYEAAEHEVNSNWISFHDIPGGILKDSFPDSEDWVAFRIDSHFGKRLGSLGGVLSVDDSAEPITGVFCRGGKHVHLFGPEGEALRISGDARRTSILTYQVWRNSDETVSFSHPRTGRYLGFVPDGTYSTRKMRALAWESFILSVIPARECPSSVAQKSALLARYTVSGIAHDIRESGDIPGDMIFNLIEIEKEENRKTIGFLSDGMTGEHIF
;
A
#
# COMPACT_ATOMS: atom_id res chain seq x y z
N MET A 1 13.43 27.84 7.56
CA MET A 1 14.49 28.79 7.93
C MET A 1 13.92 29.76 8.95
N CYS A 2 14.55 29.90 10.11
CA CYS A 2 14.14 30.88 11.12
C CYS A 2 14.92 32.18 10.86
N PHE A 3 14.23 33.30 10.72
CA PHE A 3 14.86 34.62 10.73
C PHE A 3 14.87 35.13 12.19
N GLU A 4 16.03 35.54 12.69
CA GLU A 4 16.16 36.19 14.00
C GLU A 4 15.73 37.65 13.91
N ASN A 5 14.79 38.06 14.77
CA ASN A 5 14.54 39.46 15.08
C ASN A 5 15.35 39.86 16.32
N TYR A 6 15.78 41.13 16.35
CA TYR A 6 16.73 41.77 17.26
C TYR A 6 16.39 41.79 18.77
N ASP A 7 15.43 40.99 19.25
CA ASP A 7 14.94 41.02 20.63
C ASP A 7 15.03 39.68 21.39
N GLY A 8 15.76 38.67 20.88
CA GLY A 8 16.14 37.48 21.67
C GLY A 8 14.99 36.61 22.21
N LYS A 9 13.74 36.91 21.86
CA LYS A 9 12.60 36.01 22.05
C LYS A 9 12.49 35.11 20.85
N GLN A 10 12.76 33.81 21.04
CA GLN A 10 12.24 32.79 20.14
C GLN A 10 10.71 32.88 20.17
N VAL A 11 10.13 33.63 19.24
CA VAL A 11 8.72 33.49 18.90
C VAL A 11 8.62 32.19 18.12
N GLY A 12 8.46 31.08 18.83
CA GLY A 12 8.04 29.85 18.19
C GLY A 12 6.68 30.13 17.58
N PHE A 13 6.60 30.26 16.25
CA PHE A 13 5.32 30.17 15.58
C PHE A 13 4.72 28.82 16.01
N GLU A 14 3.61 28.84 16.75
CA GLU A 14 2.83 27.62 16.98
C GLU A 14 2.55 27.04 15.60
N ARG A 15 3.11 25.86 15.33
CA ARG A 15 2.94 25.20 14.04
C ARG A 15 1.47 24.87 13.88
N VAL A 16 0.90 25.29 12.76
CA VAL A 16 -0.45 24.93 12.32
C VAL A 16 -0.65 23.42 12.47
N LYS A 17 -1.68 23.01 13.22
CA LYS A 17 -2.08 21.62 13.42
C LYS A 17 -3.23 21.26 12.49
N VAL A 18 -3.03 20.19 11.71
CA VAL A 18 -3.96 19.79 10.66
C VAL A 18 -4.36 18.33 10.85
N ALA A 19 -5.67 18.08 10.90
CA ALA A 19 -6.22 16.73 10.90
C ALA A 19 -7.02 16.45 9.62
N VAL A 20 -7.14 15.17 9.27
CA VAL A 20 -8.10 14.70 8.26
C VAL A 20 -9.11 13.76 8.92
N CYS A 21 -10.38 14.01 8.65
CA CYS A 21 -11.48 13.17 9.12
C CYS A 21 -12.00 12.30 7.99
N LEU A 22 -12.08 11.01 8.27
CA LEU A 22 -12.45 9.96 7.34
C LEU A 22 -13.59 9.12 7.92
N VAL A 23 -14.56 8.79 7.07
CA VAL A 23 -15.54 7.74 7.33
C VAL A 23 -15.25 6.62 6.35
N VAL A 24 -14.94 5.43 6.85
CA VAL A 24 -14.36 4.33 6.05
C VAL A 24 -15.21 3.08 6.13
N LYS A 25 -15.29 2.32 5.03
CA LYS A 25 -15.93 1.02 4.99
C LYS A 25 -15.19 0.11 4.02
N ASN A 26 -14.67 -1.02 4.51
CA ASN A 26 -14.06 -2.07 3.70
C ASN A 26 -12.89 -1.60 2.79
N GLU A 27 -11.92 -0.91 3.38
CA GLU A 27 -10.75 -0.36 2.69
C GLU A 27 -9.44 -0.94 3.26
N ALA A 28 -9.43 -2.19 3.74
CA ALA A 28 -8.27 -2.80 4.39
C ALA A 28 -7.00 -2.79 3.52
N VAL A 29 -7.17 -2.86 2.20
CA VAL A 29 -6.07 -2.84 1.21
C VAL A 29 -5.52 -1.42 1.00
N GLU A 30 -6.38 -0.40 1.05
CA GLU A 30 -6.07 0.94 0.53
C GLU A 30 -5.74 1.93 1.65
N ILE A 31 -6.29 1.69 2.85
CA ILE A 31 -6.10 2.57 4.01
C ILE A 31 -4.61 2.76 4.41
N PRO A 32 -3.69 1.77 4.28
CA PRO A 32 -2.26 2.02 4.53
C PRO A 32 -1.67 3.06 3.58
N TYR A 33 -2.04 3.00 2.29
CA TYR A 33 -1.57 3.95 1.28
C TYR A 33 -2.14 5.34 1.51
N TRP A 34 -3.42 5.43 1.86
CA TRP A 34 -4.08 6.69 2.16
C TRP A 34 -3.46 7.38 3.39
N ILE A 35 -3.26 6.64 4.49
CA ILE A 35 -2.62 7.18 5.71
C ILE A 35 -1.18 7.63 5.42
N ALA A 36 -0.38 6.82 4.71
CA ALA A 36 0.98 7.20 4.34
C ALA A 36 1.01 8.47 3.46
N TRP A 37 0.07 8.62 2.53
CA TRP A 37 -0.04 9.79 1.67
C TRP A 37 -0.28 11.07 2.48
N TYR A 38 -1.29 11.08 3.35
CA TYR A 38 -1.63 12.26 4.14
C TYR A 38 -0.54 12.57 5.18
N LYS A 39 0.15 11.57 5.72
CA LYS A 39 1.38 11.80 6.51
C LYS A 39 2.51 12.40 5.70
N ALA A 40 2.72 11.97 4.45
CA ALA A 40 3.72 12.54 3.55
C ALA A 40 3.42 13.99 3.18
N LEU A 41 2.13 14.33 3.07
CA LEU A 41 1.63 15.67 2.76
C LEU A 41 1.75 16.66 3.92
N GLY A 42 1.91 16.16 5.16
CA GLY A 42 2.15 16.97 6.36
C GLY A 42 1.01 16.99 7.38
N PHE A 43 -0.02 16.14 7.24
CA PHE A 43 -1.09 16.03 8.24
C PHE A 43 -0.56 15.48 9.56
N ASP A 44 -1.07 16.00 10.67
CA ASP A 44 -0.65 15.59 12.01
C ASP A 44 -1.39 14.33 12.47
N SER A 45 -2.73 14.35 12.32
CA SER A 45 -3.62 13.39 12.95
C SER A 45 -4.74 12.91 12.02
N PHE A 46 -5.27 11.72 12.32
CA PHE A 46 -6.36 11.08 11.60
C PHE A 46 -7.56 10.87 12.51
N LEU A 47 -8.72 11.36 12.11
CA LEU A 47 -10.00 11.17 12.82
C LEU A 47 -10.83 10.18 12.02
N ILE A 48 -10.78 8.89 12.38
CA ILE A 48 -11.32 7.80 11.55
C ILE A 48 -12.55 7.19 12.21
N TYR A 49 -13.65 7.16 11.47
CA TYR A 49 -14.90 6.51 11.86
C TYR A 49 -15.17 5.32 10.94
N ASP A 50 -15.14 4.11 11.49
CA ASP A 50 -15.47 2.88 10.76
C ASP A 50 -16.98 2.71 10.61
N ASP A 51 -17.43 2.55 9.37
CA ASP A 51 -18.84 2.44 8.99
C ASP A 51 -19.26 0.99 8.74
N PHE A 52 -19.05 0.17 9.78
CA PHE A 52 -19.37 -1.25 9.80
C PHE A 52 -18.58 -2.02 8.75
N SER A 53 -17.25 -1.90 8.80
CA SER A 53 -16.41 -2.77 7.98
C SER A 53 -16.59 -4.22 8.41
N ASP A 54 -16.63 -5.12 7.44
CA ASP A 54 -16.69 -6.56 7.61
C ASP A 54 -15.45 -7.28 7.04
N ASP A 55 -14.46 -6.49 6.61
CA ASP A 55 -13.11 -6.94 6.27
C ASP A 55 -12.10 -6.57 7.38
N ALA A 56 -10.80 -6.63 7.06
CA ALA A 56 -9.72 -6.34 8.01
C ALA A 56 -9.46 -4.82 8.24
N THR A 57 -10.32 -3.91 7.77
CA THR A 57 -10.08 -2.44 7.81
C THR A 57 -9.73 -1.96 9.22
N GLU A 58 -10.52 -2.39 10.20
CA GLU A 58 -10.31 -2.02 11.59
C GLU A 58 -8.97 -2.53 12.13
N ALA A 59 -8.67 -3.82 11.96
CA ALA A 59 -7.42 -4.40 12.43
C ALA A 59 -6.20 -3.72 11.81
N VAL A 60 -6.28 -3.42 10.50
CA VAL A 60 -5.26 -2.66 9.77
C VAL A 60 -5.10 -1.26 10.36
N ILE A 61 -6.17 -0.52 10.64
CA ILE A 61 -6.06 0.82 11.24
C ILE A 61 -5.46 0.75 12.64
N LEU A 62 -5.96 -0.14 13.50
CA LEU A 62 -5.50 -0.26 14.89
C LEU A 62 -4.02 -0.66 14.98
N SER A 63 -3.51 -1.44 14.02
CA SER A 63 -2.09 -1.80 13.94
C SER A 63 -1.14 -0.61 13.75
N MET A 64 -1.66 0.55 13.35
CA MET A 64 -0.90 1.76 13.08
C MET A 64 -0.96 2.79 14.23
N CYS A 65 -1.84 2.62 15.21
CA CYS A 65 -2.09 3.59 16.29
C CYS A 65 -0.88 3.82 17.21
N ASP A 66 0.04 2.85 17.34
CA ASP A 66 1.24 3.02 18.17
C ASP A 66 2.26 3.99 17.55
N GLY A 67 2.24 4.14 16.22
CA GLY A 67 3.18 4.97 15.46
C GLY A 67 2.60 6.27 14.91
N LEU A 68 1.28 6.44 14.97
CA LEU A 68 0.53 7.53 14.34
C LEU A 68 -0.59 8.02 15.27
N ASP A 69 -0.86 9.33 15.28
CA ASP A 69 -2.01 9.90 15.99
C ASP A 69 -3.29 9.60 15.21
N ILE A 70 -3.87 8.42 15.48
CA ILE A 70 -5.13 7.96 14.91
C ILE A 70 -6.18 7.89 16.02
N ARG A 71 -7.25 8.66 15.86
CA ARG A 71 -8.43 8.66 16.72
C ARG A 71 -9.51 7.84 16.04
N PHE A 72 -9.57 6.57 16.42
CA PHE A 72 -10.46 5.60 15.81
C PHE A 72 -11.76 5.44 16.60
N MET A 73 -12.88 5.42 15.89
CA MET A 73 -14.21 5.11 16.43
C MET A 73 -14.98 4.21 15.47
N ARG A 74 -15.88 3.38 16.01
CA ARG A 74 -16.87 2.66 15.20
C ARG A 74 -18.16 3.46 15.18
N ASN A 75 -18.78 3.62 14.02
CA ASN A 75 -20.16 4.09 13.96
C ASN A 75 -21.08 3.11 14.70
N ALA A 76 -22.14 3.63 15.33
CA ALA A 76 -23.12 2.79 16.00
C ALA A 76 -24.08 2.17 14.99
N VAL A 77 -24.29 0.84 15.05
CA VAL A 77 -25.13 0.11 14.09
C VAL A 77 -26.53 0.69 14.07
N ASN A 78 -26.93 1.22 12.92
CA ASN A 78 -28.25 1.79 12.68
C ASN A 78 -28.65 1.66 11.20
N ARG A 79 -29.90 2.02 10.88
CA ARG A 79 -30.46 1.94 9.51
C ARG A 79 -30.50 3.28 8.78
N ASP A 80 -29.83 4.31 9.29
CA ASP A 80 -29.76 5.59 8.59
C ASP A 80 -28.92 5.45 7.32
N LEU A 81 -29.09 6.34 6.35
CA LEU A 81 -28.29 6.34 5.11
C LEU A 81 -26.81 6.65 5.39
N HIS A 82 -25.91 6.17 4.53
CA HIS A 82 -24.47 6.40 4.69
C HIS A 82 -24.11 7.89 4.83
N ASN A 83 -24.67 8.76 4.00
CA ASN A 83 -24.40 10.20 4.07
C ASN A 83 -24.81 10.82 5.42
N ILE A 84 -25.90 10.35 6.04
CA ILE A 84 -26.35 10.79 7.36
C ILE A 84 -25.33 10.35 8.42
N ARG A 85 -24.88 9.09 8.37
CA ARG A 85 -23.85 8.57 9.28
C ARG A 85 -22.55 9.34 9.12
N GLN A 86 -22.15 9.64 7.88
CA GLN A 86 -20.96 10.41 7.56
C GLN A 86 -21.02 11.84 8.13
N VAL A 87 -22.13 12.55 7.91
CA VAL A 87 -22.35 13.89 8.50
C VAL A 87 -22.31 13.86 10.03
N ARG A 88 -22.89 12.83 10.67
CA ARG A 88 -22.85 12.69 12.13
C ARG A 88 -21.43 12.45 12.65
N ALA A 89 -20.64 11.62 11.98
CA ALA A 89 -19.24 11.39 12.29
C ALA A 89 -18.43 12.69 12.20
N TYR A 90 -18.63 13.48 11.14
CA TYR A 90 -17.95 14.78 11.00
C TYR A 90 -18.33 15.77 12.10
N ASN A 91 -19.61 15.86 12.48
CA ASN A 91 -20.03 16.69 13.61
C ASN A 91 -19.42 16.22 14.94
N ASP A 92 -19.39 14.92 15.19
CA ASP A 92 -18.77 14.34 16.39
C ASP A 92 -17.26 14.63 16.44
N ALA A 93 -16.56 14.49 15.30
CA ALA A 93 -15.15 14.79 15.18
C ALA A 93 -14.83 16.25 15.53
N VAL A 94 -15.60 17.21 14.99
CA VAL A 94 -15.46 18.63 15.32
C VAL A 94 -15.77 18.90 16.78
N ALA A 95 -16.86 18.32 17.30
CA ALA A 95 -17.28 18.55 18.69
C ALA A 95 -16.24 18.03 19.71
N ARG A 96 -15.64 16.87 19.46
CA ARG A 96 -14.64 16.26 20.35
C ARG A 96 -13.27 16.88 20.19
N TYR A 97 -12.84 17.06 18.96
CA TYR A 97 -11.44 17.28 18.62
C TYR A 97 -11.16 18.63 17.97
N GLY A 98 -12.19 19.39 17.57
CA GLY A 98 -12.03 20.65 16.85
C GLY A 98 -11.21 21.71 17.57
N ARG A 99 -11.09 21.65 18.90
CA ARG A 99 -10.24 22.57 19.68
C ARG A 99 -8.75 22.24 19.64
N GLU A 100 -8.38 21.05 19.16
CA GLU A 100 -7.00 20.58 19.12
C GLU A 100 -6.30 20.88 17.79
N PHE A 101 -7.07 21.27 16.77
CA PHE A 101 -6.61 21.47 15.41
C PHE A 101 -6.98 22.85 14.89
N ASP A 102 -6.07 23.47 14.15
CA ASP A 102 -6.34 24.72 13.43
C ASP A 102 -7.20 24.47 12.20
N TRP A 103 -7.04 23.29 11.59
CA TRP A 103 -7.74 22.88 10.38
C TRP A 103 -8.13 21.40 10.43
N ILE A 104 -9.34 21.10 9.95
CA ILE A 104 -9.83 19.74 9.74
C ILE A 104 -10.25 19.59 8.27
N ALA A 105 -9.71 18.59 7.59
CA ALA A 105 -10.14 18.18 6.25
C ALA A 105 -11.23 17.11 6.33
N LEU A 106 -12.20 17.15 5.42
CA LEU A 106 -13.21 16.11 5.24
C LEU A 106 -12.94 15.43 3.89
N PHE A 107 -12.19 14.32 3.90
CA PHE A 107 -11.80 13.59 2.69
C PHE A 107 -12.14 12.11 2.80
N ASP A 108 -12.50 11.50 1.68
CA ASP A 108 -12.88 10.10 1.57
C ASP A 108 -11.66 9.21 1.30
N ALA A 109 -11.80 7.88 1.51
CA ALA A 109 -10.69 6.92 1.36
C ALA A 109 -10.22 6.75 -0.09
N ASP A 110 -11.01 7.20 -1.07
CA ASP A 110 -10.67 7.21 -2.49
C ASP A 110 -10.18 8.58 -3.00
N GLU A 111 -9.88 9.51 -2.09
CA GLU A 111 -9.44 10.87 -2.40
C GLU A 111 -8.01 11.13 -1.90
N TYR A 112 -7.17 11.72 -2.76
CA TYR A 112 -5.76 12.01 -2.49
C TYR A 112 -5.45 13.47 -2.85
N LEU A 113 -5.15 14.29 -1.84
CA LEU A 113 -4.83 15.70 -2.07
C LEU A 113 -3.42 15.84 -2.66
N ASP A 114 -3.32 16.54 -3.79
CA ASP A 114 -2.07 16.89 -4.46
C ASP A 114 -1.89 18.41 -4.47
N LEU A 115 -0.80 18.88 -3.85
CA LEU A 115 -0.41 20.30 -3.81
C LEU A 115 0.89 20.53 -4.60
N TYR A 116 1.19 19.66 -5.57
CA TYR A 116 2.32 19.78 -6.49
C TYR A 116 3.68 19.87 -5.77
N GLY A 117 3.85 19.09 -4.71
CA GLY A 117 5.07 19.02 -3.89
C GLY A 117 5.07 19.95 -2.67
N ALA A 118 4.09 20.84 -2.51
CA ALA A 118 3.98 21.70 -1.32
C ALA A 118 3.51 20.91 -0.09
N ASP A 119 3.92 21.34 1.11
CA ASP A 119 3.39 20.81 2.37
C ASP A 119 2.02 21.46 2.69
N ILE A 120 1.09 20.69 3.27
CA ILE A 120 -0.25 21.19 3.60
C ILE A 120 -0.21 22.42 4.52
N LYS A 121 0.71 22.45 5.49
CA LYS A 121 0.80 23.57 6.46
C LYS A 121 1.26 24.84 5.76
N THR A 122 2.26 24.73 4.87
CA THR A 122 2.71 25.85 4.05
C THR A 122 1.61 26.34 3.11
N SER A 123 0.84 25.43 2.49
CA SER A 123 -0.30 25.81 1.63
C SER A 123 -1.40 26.54 2.40
N LEU A 124 -1.69 26.13 3.64
CA LEU A 124 -2.70 26.77 4.50
C LEU A 124 -2.22 28.09 5.10
N GLU A 125 -0.93 28.22 5.43
CA GLU A 125 -0.34 29.49 5.90
C GLU A 125 -0.43 30.60 4.84
N GLN A 126 -0.27 30.25 3.55
CA GLN A 126 -0.49 31.17 2.44
C GLN A 126 -1.95 31.64 2.32
N LYS A 127 -2.88 30.92 2.95
CA LYS A 127 -4.32 31.17 2.98
C LYS A 127 -4.80 31.50 4.41
N LYS A 128 -3.95 32.10 5.24
CA LYS A 128 -4.20 32.29 6.68
C LYS A 128 -5.51 33.01 7.01
N ASP A 129 -5.96 33.93 6.15
CA ASP A 129 -7.18 34.72 6.35
C ASP A 129 -8.45 33.93 5.97
N ALA A 130 -8.31 32.79 5.30
CA ALA A 130 -9.40 31.89 4.97
C ALA A 130 -9.88 31.10 6.19
N SER A 131 -11.18 30.86 6.23
CA SER A 131 -11.83 29.92 7.18
C SER A 131 -12.13 28.57 6.54
N LEU A 132 -12.12 28.50 5.21
CA LEU A 132 -12.38 27.29 4.43
C LEU A 132 -11.58 27.35 3.13
N VAL A 133 -10.96 26.23 2.77
CA VAL A 133 -10.33 26.01 1.46
C VAL A 133 -11.01 24.82 0.82
N ALA A 134 -11.57 25.01 -0.37
CA ALA A 134 -12.17 23.96 -1.16
C ALA A 134 -11.20 23.46 -2.23
N TYR A 135 -11.11 22.14 -2.36
CA TYR A 135 -10.34 21.47 -3.40
C TYR A 135 -11.29 20.74 -4.34
N ASN A 136 -11.22 21.10 -5.61
CA ASN A 136 -11.97 20.45 -6.67
C ASN A 136 -11.44 19.04 -6.93
N TRP A 137 -12.36 18.13 -7.25
CA TRP A 137 -12.03 16.79 -7.73
C TRP A 137 -11.24 16.85 -9.04
N SER A 138 -10.30 15.93 -9.15
CA SER A 138 -9.66 15.50 -10.38
C SER A 138 -9.98 14.02 -10.55
N CYS A 139 -11.13 13.76 -11.18
CA CYS A 139 -11.68 12.43 -11.30
C CYS A 139 -10.81 11.58 -12.23
N VAL A 140 -10.46 10.38 -11.75
CA VAL A 140 -9.62 9.41 -12.43
C VAL A 140 -10.49 8.29 -13.00
N GLY A 141 -10.41 8.08 -14.32
CA GLY A 141 -11.06 6.95 -14.99
C GLY A 141 -10.35 5.61 -14.72
N THR A 142 -10.82 4.52 -15.31
CA THR A 142 -10.28 3.18 -15.06
C THR A 142 -8.86 2.96 -15.59
N ASN A 143 -8.32 3.88 -16.41
CA ASN A 143 -7.02 3.76 -17.08
C ASN A 143 -6.85 2.44 -17.87
N GLY A 144 -7.97 1.89 -18.36
CA GLY A 144 -8.00 0.62 -19.08
C GLY A 144 -8.01 -0.64 -18.20
N PHE A 145 -8.00 -0.50 -16.87
CA PHE A 145 -8.01 -1.64 -15.96
C PHE A 145 -9.40 -2.28 -15.84
N VAL A 146 -9.47 -3.57 -16.16
CA VAL A 146 -10.63 -4.42 -15.85
C VAL A 146 -10.60 -4.85 -14.39
N SER A 147 -9.45 -5.29 -13.90
CA SER A 147 -9.21 -5.69 -12.51
C SER A 147 -8.28 -4.70 -11.81
N ARG A 148 -8.42 -4.57 -10.49
CA ARG A 148 -7.56 -3.66 -9.71
C ARG A 148 -6.09 -4.14 -9.75
N PRO A 149 -5.12 -3.36 -10.25
CA PRO A 149 -3.71 -3.66 -10.07
C PRO A 149 -3.31 -3.51 -8.60
N SER A 150 -2.33 -4.30 -8.16
CA SER A 150 -1.73 -4.19 -6.83
C SER A 150 -0.92 -2.90 -6.68
N GLY A 151 -0.86 -2.37 -5.46
CA GLY A 151 -0.12 -1.18 -5.09
C GLY A 151 -0.99 0.09 -4.95
N PRO A 152 -0.34 1.23 -4.65
CA PRO A 152 -1.01 2.49 -4.41
C PRO A 152 -1.76 3.02 -5.66
N PRO A 153 -2.98 3.55 -5.53
CA PRO A 153 -3.79 3.97 -6.67
C PRO A 153 -3.11 5.07 -7.49
N PHE A 154 -2.49 6.06 -6.84
CA PHE A 154 -1.83 7.19 -7.51
C PHE A 154 -0.56 6.80 -8.29
N LEU A 155 -0.04 5.58 -8.15
CA LEU A 155 1.04 5.05 -8.99
C LEU A 155 0.53 4.18 -10.14
N ASN A 156 -0.69 3.66 -10.01
CA ASN A 156 -1.28 2.73 -10.98
C ASN A 156 -2.16 3.43 -12.02
N TYR A 157 -2.93 4.44 -11.60
CA TYR A 157 -3.84 5.18 -12.46
C TYR A 157 -3.25 6.57 -12.71
N THR A 158 -2.61 6.77 -13.87
CA THR A 158 -1.82 7.98 -14.18
C THR A 158 -2.54 8.95 -15.13
N MET A 159 -3.79 8.66 -15.50
CA MET A 159 -4.62 9.47 -16.39
C MET A 159 -5.90 9.91 -15.68
N HIS A 160 -6.24 11.19 -15.75
CA HIS A 160 -7.47 11.76 -15.21
C HIS A 160 -8.30 12.50 -16.26
N GLY A 161 -9.49 12.95 -15.87
CA GLY A 161 -10.41 13.65 -16.75
C GLY A 161 -10.03 15.08 -17.10
N ARG A 162 -10.63 15.61 -18.18
CA ARG A 162 -10.47 17.03 -18.53
C ARG A 162 -11.13 17.95 -17.48
N PRO A 163 -10.61 19.16 -17.25
CA PRO A 163 -11.14 20.04 -16.20
C PRO A 163 -12.61 20.44 -16.40
N ASP A 164 -13.10 20.51 -17.65
CA ASP A 164 -14.45 20.92 -18.00
C ASP A 164 -15.54 19.87 -17.72
N LEU A 165 -15.15 18.65 -17.32
CA LEU A 165 -16.11 17.59 -16.99
C LEU A 165 -16.89 17.92 -15.72
N TYR A 166 -18.20 17.67 -15.75
CA TYR A 166 -19.14 18.08 -14.70
C TYR A 166 -18.69 17.71 -13.28
N TRP A 167 -18.28 16.46 -13.05
CA TRP A 167 -17.88 15.99 -11.73
C TRP A 167 -16.57 16.59 -11.21
N ASN A 168 -15.74 17.23 -12.05
CA ASN A 168 -14.54 17.92 -11.58
C ASN A 168 -14.86 19.27 -10.90
N ARG A 169 -16.07 19.82 -11.10
CA ARG A 169 -16.55 20.99 -10.34
C ARG A 169 -16.88 20.66 -8.89
N HIS A 170 -17.04 19.39 -8.58
CA HIS A 170 -17.34 18.91 -7.24
C HIS A 170 -16.15 19.14 -6.30
N THR A 171 -16.39 19.47 -5.03
CA THR A 171 -15.35 19.81 -4.05
C THR A 171 -15.42 18.98 -2.77
N LYS A 172 -14.28 18.89 -2.09
CA LYS A 172 -14.21 18.66 -0.64
C LYS A 172 -13.43 19.79 0.02
N VAL A 173 -13.53 19.88 1.34
CA VAL A 173 -13.09 21.06 2.07
C VAL A 173 -12.14 20.73 3.22
N ILE A 174 -11.22 21.66 3.45
CA ILE A 174 -10.50 21.81 4.71
C ILE A 174 -10.92 23.13 5.34
N PHE A 175 -11.28 23.13 6.61
CA PHE A 175 -11.86 24.29 7.26
C PHE A 175 -11.32 24.47 8.68
N ARG A 176 -11.45 25.68 9.20
CA ARG A 176 -11.12 26.00 10.58
C ARG A 176 -12.29 25.63 11.49
N PRO A 177 -12.17 24.62 12.35
CA PRO A 177 -13.26 24.21 13.23
C PRO A 177 -13.74 25.34 14.16
N ALA A 178 -12.85 26.26 14.56
CA ALA A 178 -13.20 27.44 15.36
C ALA A 178 -14.11 28.45 14.64
N HIS A 179 -14.20 28.39 13.31
CA HIS A 179 -15.03 29.28 12.49
C HIS A 179 -16.34 28.65 12.03
N LEU A 180 -16.60 27.37 12.36
CA LEU A 180 -17.82 26.67 12.00
C LEU A 180 -19.05 27.37 12.64
N GLN A 181 -20.03 27.77 11.84
CA GLN A 181 -21.20 28.54 12.30
C GLN A 181 -22.40 27.67 12.66
N ALA A 182 -22.53 26.52 12.01
CA ALA A 182 -23.65 25.61 12.19
C ALA A 182 -23.16 24.15 12.14
N PRO A 183 -23.93 23.20 12.69
CA PRO A 183 -23.66 21.79 12.49
C PRO A 183 -23.51 21.47 11.00
N ILE A 184 -22.53 20.63 10.68
CA ILE A 184 -22.30 20.13 9.32
C ILE A 184 -23.59 19.42 8.88
N SER A 185 -24.11 19.78 7.72
CA SER A 185 -25.37 19.25 7.18
C SER A 185 -25.18 18.50 5.86
N GLN A 186 -24.00 18.61 5.24
CA GLN A 186 -23.63 17.90 4.03
C GLN A 186 -22.13 17.55 4.01
N VAL A 187 -21.74 16.61 3.15
CA VAL A 187 -20.40 15.99 3.18
C VAL A 187 -19.38 16.69 2.27
N HIS A 188 -19.79 17.75 1.57
CA HIS A 188 -18.98 18.41 0.53
C HIS A 188 -18.72 19.91 0.77
N ASN A 189 -19.35 20.51 1.78
CA ASN A 189 -19.11 21.89 2.20
C ASN A 189 -19.56 22.09 3.65
N VAL A 190 -19.05 23.13 4.30
CA VAL A 190 -19.43 23.51 5.68
C VAL A 190 -19.65 25.02 5.78
N ASP A 191 -20.48 25.44 6.73
CA ASP A 191 -20.81 26.85 6.94
C ASP A 191 -19.82 27.52 7.91
N VAL A 192 -19.11 28.56 7.45
CA VAL A 192 -18.02 29.21 8.20
C VAL A 192 -18.18 30.73 8.24
N SER A 193 -17.70 31.35 9.32
CA SER A 193 -17.87 32.78 9.58
C SER A 193 -16.93 33.69 8.80
N GLY A 194 -15.85 33.17 8.23
CA GLY A 194 -14.88 33.92 7.43
C GLY A 194 -14.86 33.49 5.97
N PRO A 195 -13.91 34.03 5.17
CA PRO A 195 -13.91 33.79 3.73
C PRO A 195 -13.61 32.34 3.39
N GLY A 196 -14.40 31.79 2.47
CA GLY A 196 -14.11 30.54 1.77
C GLY A 196 -13.33 30.83 0.48
N VAL A 197 -12.28 30.07 0.24
CA VAL A 197 -11.43 30.19 -0.95
C VAL A 197 -11.26 28.86 -1.67
N ASP A 198 -10.87 28.92 -2.94
CA ASP A 198 -10.43 27.74 -3.69
C ASP A 198 -8.96 27.36 -3.35
N ALA A 199 -8.45 26.31 -3.99
CA ALA A 199 -7.09 25.82 -3.81
C ALA A 199 -6.00 26.88 -4.13
N ALA A 200 -6.29 27.87 -4.97
CA ALA A 200 -5.39 28.98 -5.31
C ALA A 200 -5.48 30.15 -4.32
N GLY A 201 -6.44 30.15 -3.40
CA GLY A 201 -6.69 31.24 -2.46
C GLY A 201 -7.62 32.34 -2.99
N ARG A 202 -8.31 32.10 -4.12
CA ARG A 202 -9.31 33.02 -4.68
C ARG A 202 -10.66 32.80 -3.98
N PRO A 203 -11.50 33.84 -3.80
CA PRO A 203 -12.85 33.65 -3.27
C PRO A 203 -13.62 32.60 -4.06
N ILE A 204 -14.22 31.64 -3.36
CA ILE A 204 -14.97 30.57 -4.03
C ILE A 204 -16.34 31.04 -4.50
N GLU A 205 -16.68 30.70 -5.74
CA GLU A 205 -18.01 30.91 -6.29
C GLU A 205 -18.74 29.58 -6.39
N TRP A 206 -19.74 29.38 -5.54
CA TRP A 206 -20.57 28.19 -5.54
C TRP A 206 -21.65 28.24 -6.64
N ASP A 207 -21.98 27.06 -7.17
CA ASP A 207 -23.09 26.86 -8.11
C ASP A 207 -24.46 26.98 -7.43
N SER A 208 -24.54 26.63 -6.14
CA SER A 208 -25.75 26.73 -5.32
C SER A 208 -25.43 27.30 -3.92
N PRO A 209 -26.44 27.82 -3.19
CA PRO A 209 -26.25 28.29 -1.82
C PRO A 209 -25.72 27.24 -0.84
N HIS A 210 -25.91 25.95 -1.13
CA HIS A 210 -25.42 24.87 -0.29
C HIS A 210 -23.90 24.65 -0.45
N GLY A 211 -23.33 25.01 -1.60
CA GLY A 211 -21.94 24.70 -1.96
C GLY A 211 -21.75 23.25 -2.39
N GLY A 212 -20.49 22.79 -2.42
CA GLY A 212 -20.10 21.43 -2.86
C GLY A 212 -19.79 21.32 -4.36
N PHE A 213 -20.26 22.29 -5.17
CA PHE A 213 -19.88 22.45 -6.56
C PHE A 213 -19.46 23.89 -6.84
N THR A 214 -18.31 24.09 -7.46
CA THR A 214 -17.91 25.39 -8.01
C THR A 214 -18.78 25.73 -9.21
N ARG A 215 -19.04 27.02 -9.42
CA ARG A 215 -19.79 27.53 -10.58
C ARG A 215 -19.08 27.22 -11.90
N GLU A 216 -17.79 27.50 -11.92
CA GLU A 216 -16.93 27.27 -13.08
C GLU A 216 -16.12 25.98 -12.93
N ALA A 217 -15.60 25.50 -14.06
CA ALA A 217 -14.64 24.40 -14.09
C ALA A 217 -13.36 24.77 -13.32
N PRO A 218 -12.72 23.81 -12.62
CA PRO A 218 -11.45 24.08 -11.95
C PRO A 218 -10.33 24.30 -12.96
N ASP A 219 -9.33 25.09 -12.57
CA ASP A 219 -8.01 25.11 -13.20
C ASP A 219 -6.96 24.33 -12.39
N TRP A 220 -7.36 23.82 -11.21
CA TRP A 220 -6.53 23.14 -10.22
C TRP A 220 -5.27 23.90 -9.80
N SER A 221 -5.26 25.22 -9.97
CA SER A 221 -4.18 26.07 -9.46
C SER A 221 -4.11 25.95 -7.94
N GLY A 222 -2.90 25.73 -7.40
CA GLY A 222 -2.68 25.58 -5.95
C GLY A 222 -3.03 24.21 -5.35
N GLY A 223 -3.73 23.35 -6.09
CA GLY A 223 -3.91 21.94 -5.72
C GLY A 223 -5.16 21.30 -6.32
N LYS A 224 -5.20 19.97 -6.30
CA LYS A 224 -6.34 19.16 -6.73
C LYS A 224 -6.56 17.98 -5.79
N LEU A 225 -7.81 17.51 -5.72
CA LEU A 225 -8.15 16.29 -5.00
C LEU A 225 -8.33 15.16 -6.00
N ILE A 226 -7.32 14.31 -6.14
CA ILE A 226 -7.35 13.18 -7.07
C ILE A 226 -8.38 12.18 -6.55
N HIS A 227 -9.39 11.86 -7.37
CA HIS A 227 -10.52 11.05 -6.93
C HIS A 227 -10.63 9.76 -7.73
N PHE A 228 -10.41 8.63 -7.03
CA PHE A 228 -10.42 7.29 -7.59
C PHE A 228 -11.81 6.62 -7.45
N GLN A 229 -12.85 7.30 -7.93
CA GLN A 229 -14.25 6.88 -7.82
C GLN A 229 -14.48 5.45 -8.36
N SER A 230 -14.01 5.18 -9.58
CA SER A 230 -14.16 3.90 -10.28
C SER A 230 -12.81 3.43 -10.83
N ARG A 231 -11.98 2.91 -9.92
CA ARG A 231 -10.63 2.36 -10.18
C ARG A 231 -10.56 1.32 -11.32
N SER A 232 -11.53 0.41 -11.40
CA SER A 232 -11.56 -0.65 -12.42
C SER A 232 -12.99 -1.14 -12.65
N MET A 233 -13.22 -1.94 -13.69
CA MET A 233 -14.54 -2.55 -13.93
C MET A 233 -14.95 -3.48 -12.76
N GLU A 234 -14.02 -4.26 -12.23
CA GLU A 234 -14.21 -5.10 -11.04
C GLU A 234 -14.62 -4.27 -9.81
N HIS A 235 -13.92 -3.15 -9.58
CA HIS A 235 -14.22 -2.26 -8.47
C HIS A 235 -15.60 -1.61 -8.63
N TYR A 236 -15.93 -1.16 -9.84
CA TYR A 236 -17.25 -0.63 -10.17
C TYR A 236 -18.38 -1.62 -9.88
N VAL A 237 -18.27 -2.87 -10.37
CA VAL A 237 -19.29 -3.90 -10.14
C VAL A 237 -19.45 -4.20 -8.63
N THR A 238 -18.34 -4.23 -7.89
CA THR A 238 -18.36 -4.45 -6.44
C THR A 238 -19.07 -3.31 -5.70
N ARG A 239 -18.80 -2.05 -6.07
CA ARG A 239 -19.49 -0.87 -5.50
C ARG A 239 -20.96 -0.85 -5.87
N ASP A 240 -21.30 -1.03 -7.15
CA ASP A 240 -22.69 -1.03 -7.65
C ASP A 240 -23.57 -2.10 -6.97
N ARG A 241 -23.02 -3.29 -6.73
CA ARG A 241 -23.73 -4.36 -6.01
C ARG A 241 -24.14 -3.94 -4.60
N ASN A 242 -23.32 -3.14 -3.93
CA ASN A 242 -23.52 -2.70 -2.54
C ASN A 242 -24.04 -1.26 -2.43
N LEU A 243 -24.37 -0.64 -3.57
CA LEU A 243 -24.81 0.75 -3.63
C LEU A 243 -26.22 0.90 -3.05
N GLU A 244 -26.41 1.89 -2.18
CA GLU A 244 -27.73 2.26 -1.66
C GLU A 244 -28.65 2.75 -2.79
N ASP A 245 -29.95 2.43 -2.72
CA ASP A 245 -30.90 2.70 -3.81
C ASP A 245 -30.96 4.19 -4.21
N VAL A 246 -30.81 5.10 -3.24
CA VAL A 246 -30.78 6.55 -3.48
C VAL A 246 -29.61 7.00 -4.36
N ARG A 247 -28.55 6.19 -4.45
CA ARG A 247 -27.35 6.45 -5.26
C ARG A 247 -27.34 5.72 -6.60
N ARG A 248 -28.33 4.87 -6.90
CA ARG A 248 -28.45 4.16 -8.19
C ARG A 248 -28.92 5.08 -9.33
N ASP A 249 -28.74 6.39 -9.18
CA ASP A 249 -29.04 7.35 -10.24
C ASP A 249 -28.04 7.22 -11.38
N SER A 250 -28.52 7.21 -12.63
CA SER A 250 -27.64 7.03 -13.80
C SER A 250 -26.58 8.12 -13.96
N GLY A 251 -26.78 9.28 -13.32
CA GLY A 251 -25.85 10.39 -13.27
C GLY A 251 -24.79 10.27 -12.17
N ASP A 252 -24.90 9.36 -11.18
CA ASP A 252 -23.92 9.25 -10.08
C ASP A 252 -22.47 9.16 -10.64
N PRO A 253 -21.50 9.83 -10.01
CA PRO A 253 -20.12 9.85 -10.48
C PRO A 253 -19.55 8.44 -10.65
N LEU A 254 -19.98 7.46 -9.85
CA LEU A 254 -19.59 6.05 -10.00
C LEU A 254 -19.89 5.51 -11.40
N HIS A 255 -21.10 5.77 -11.90
CA HIS A 255 -21.54 5.30 -13.23
C HIS A 255 -21.00 6.17 -14.36
N THR A 256 -20.87 7.48 -14.12
CA THR A 256 -20.41 8.42 -15.15
C THR A 256 -18.92 8.21 -15.44
N VAL A 257 -18.08 8.22 -14.40
CA VAL A 257 -16.61 8.14 -14.54
C VAL A 257 -16.15 6.81 -15.16
N VAL A 258 -16.84 5.70 -14.88
CA VAL A 258 -16.46 4.39 -15.44
C VAL A 258 -16.79 4.25 -16.93
N LYS A 259 -17.84 4.94 -17.42
CA LYS A 259 -18.34 4.80 -18.79
C LYS A 259 -17.71 5.80 -19.76
N ASP A 260 -17.33 6.97 -19.25
CA ASP A 260 -16.84 8.06 -20.07
C ASP A 260 -15.31 8.04 -20.19
N GLN A 261 -14.83 7.88 -21.43
CA GLN A 261 -13.40 7.83 -21.74
C GLN A 261 -12.71 9.17 -21.50
N ASP A 262 -13.46 10.27 -21.44
CA ASP A 262 -12.93 11.60 -21.18
C ASP A 262 -12.31 11.72 -19.78
N TYR A 263 -12.63 10.80 -18.86
CA TYR A 263 -11.96 10.66 -17.56
C TYR A 263 -10.58 9.99 -17.62
N ASN A 264 -10.11 9.60 -18.81
CA ASN A 264 -8.76 9.07 -19.06
C ASN A 264 -7.97 9.95 -20.05
N ALA A 265 -8.25 11.26 -20.07
CA ALA A 265 -7.77 12.16 -21.12
C ALA A 265 -6.37 12.76 -20.86
N ILE A 266 -6.02 13.04 -19.60
CA ILE A 266 -4.82 13.83 -19.26
C ILE A 266 -3.90 13.03 -18.34
N SER A 267 -2.65 12.85 -18.75
CA SER A 267 -1.61 12.25 -17.90
C SER A 267 -1.21 13.22 -16.79
N TYR A 268 -0.93 12.68 -15.60
CA TYR A 268 -0.38 13.45 -14.50
C TYR A 268 0.77 12.71 -13.82
N GLU A 269 1.63 13.47 -13.15
CA GLU A 269 2.74 12.95 -12.38
C GLU A 269 2.61 13.41 -10.93
N ILE A 270 3.16 12.62 -10.03
CA ILE A 270 3.25 12.95 -8.61
C ILE A 270 4.66 13.44 -8.31
N SER A 271 4.76 14.50 -7.49
CA SER A 271 6.05 15.03 -7.04
C SER A 271 6.91 13.95 -6.39
N GLU A 272 8.17 13.84 -6.82
CA GLU A 272 9.15 12.91 -6.23
C GLU A 272 9.30 13.11 -4.72
N ALA A 273 9.24 14.36 -4.25
CA ALA A 273 9.31 14.69 -2.83
C ALA A 273 8.15 14.08 -2.01
N TYR A 274 6.96 13.93 -2.61
CA TYR A 274 5.86 13.19 -1.96
C TYR A 274 6.12 11.70 -1.95
N LEU A 275 6.61 11.14 -3.06
CA LEU A 275 6.92 9.72 -3.16
C LEU A 275 7.99 9.30 -2.15
N GLU A 276 9.05 10.09 -1.97
CA GLU A 276 10.10 9.84 -0.97
C GLU A 276 9.53 9.79 0.46
N LYS A 277 8.72 10.79 0.83
CA LYS A 277 8.06 10.84 2.15
C LYS A 277 7.03 9.73 2.32
N PHE A 278 6.28 9.41 1.27
CA PHE A 278 5.32 8.31 1.25
C PHE A 278 6.02 6.99 1.53
N GLU A 279 7.13 6.71 0.84
CA GLU A 279 7.92 5.49 1.05
C GLU A 279 8.55 5.42 2.45
N LEU A 280 8.92 6.57 3.04
CA LEU A 280 9.32 6.63 4.45
C LEU A 280 8.18 6.22 5.39
N TRP A 281 6.96 6.73 5.17
CA TRP A 281 5.81 6.41 6.01
C TRP A 281 5.30 4.99 5.80
N MET A 282 5.34 4.47 4.57
CA MET A 282 5.02 3.08 4.30
C MET A 282 5.93 2.12 5.07
N ARG A 283 7.24 2.39 5.12
CA ARG A 283 8.17 1.59 5.94
C ARG A 283 7.78 1.61 7.43
N ARG A 284 7.45 2.78 7.98
CA ARG A 284 6.99 2.90 9.38
C ARG A 284 5.69 2.16 9.65
N ILE A 285 4.76 2.18 8.69
CA ILE A 285 3.48 1.45 8.78
C ILE A 285 3.73 -0.06 8.77
N VAL A 286 4.57 -0.55 7.85
CA VAL A 286 4.95 -1.97 7.77
C VAL A 286 5.63 -2.42 9.08
N GLU A 287 6.53 -1.61 9.65
CA GLU A 287 7.14 -1.88 10.97
C GLU A 287 6.11 -1.91 12.11
N SER A 288 5.14 -1.00 12.10
CA SER A 288 4.06 -0.99 13.10
C SER A 288 3.19 -2.23 13.00
N GLN A 289 2.85 -2.64 11.78
CA GLN A 289 2.10 -3.85 11.51
C GLN A 289 2.86 -5.12 11.88
N ALA A 290 4.18 -5.13 11.66
CA ALA A 290 5.03 -6.23 12.11
C ALA A 290 4.95 -6.39 13.63
N ARG A 291 5.03 -5.29 14.39
CA ARG A 291 4.87 -5.31 15.86
C ARG A 291 3.48 -5.78 16.28
N ALA A 292 2.42 -5.25 15.66
CA ALA A 292 1.05 -5.64 15.96
C ALA A 292 0.83 -7.15 15.72
N MET A 293 1.34 -7.68 14.61
CA MET A 293 1.25 -9.10 14.29
C MET A 293 2.07 -9.96 15.24
N GLN A 294 3.29 -9.54 15.60
CA GLN A 294 4.10 -10.24 16.61
C GLN A 294 3.41 -10.28 17.98
N ASN A 295 2.76 -9.18 18.40
CA ASN A 295 2.00 -9.11 19.64
C ASN A 295 0.78 -10.05 19.62
N ALA A 296 0.04 -10.07 18.51
CA ALA A 296 -1.08 -10.99 18.33
C ALA A 296 -0.64 -12.46 18.46
N LEU A 297 0.49 -12.82 17.84
CA LEU A 297 1.03 -14.18 17.89
C LEU A 297 1.63 -14.55 19.27
N ARG A 298 2.28 -13.60 19.95
CA ARG A 298 2.87 -13.81 21.29
C ARG A 298 1.84 -14.22 22.34
N GLY A 299 0.61 -13.75 22.20
CA GLY A 299 -0.50 -14.11 23.10
C GLY A 299 -1.01 -15.54 22.93
N VAL A 300 -0.55 -16.28 21.91
CA VAL A 300 -1.10 -17.58 21.52
C VAL A 300 -0.15 -18.71 21.92
N SER A 301 -0.65 -19.68 22.69
CA SER A 301 0.14 -20.86 23.04
C SER A 301 0.42 -21.71 21.78
N GLY A 302 1.57 -22.38 21.72
CA GLY A 302 1.89 -23.30 20.62
C GLY A 302 0.85 -24.43 20.43
N CYS A 303 0.22 -24.88 21.51
CA CYS A 303 -0.87 -25.86 21.45
C CYS A 303 -2.12 -25.28 20.76
N THR A 304 -2.53 -24.06 21.14
CA THR A 304 -3.66 -23.35 20.50
C THR A 304 -3.38 -23.10 19.03
N PHE A 305 -2.18 -22.65 18.70
CA PHE A 305 -1.77 -22.45 17.31
C PHE A 305 -1.88 -23.75 16.51
N ALA A 306 -1.31 -24.85 17.01
CA ALA A 306 -1.34 -26.15 16.34
C ALA A 306 -2.78 -26.69 16.16
N GLN A 307 -3.68 -26.45 17.12
CA GLN A 307 -5.09 -26.80 17.01
C GLN A 307 -5.78 -26.03 15.88
N ILE A 308 -5.59 -24.70 15.81
CA ILE A 308 -6.17 -23.89 14.73
C ILE A 308 -5.57 -24.28 13.38
N ALA A 309 -4.25 -24.49 13.31
CA ALA A 309 -3.57 -24.95 12.10
C ALA A 309 -4.11 -26.30 11.62
N SER A 310 -4.41 -27.22 12.55
CA SER A 310 -5.07 -28.48 12.21
C SER A 310 -6.46 -28.28 11.61
N LEU A 311 -7.24 -27.30 12.09
CA LEU A 311 -8.55 -26.96 11.52
C LEU A 311 -8.44 -26.31 10.13
N LYS A 312 -7.32 -25.65 9.82
CA LYS A 312 -7.05 -25.02 8.52
C LYS A 312 -6.35 -25.94 7.52
N ARG A 313 -5.92 -27.13 7.94
CA ARG A 313 -5.24 -28.11 7.09
C ARG A 313 -6.18 -28.60 5.99
N LYS A 314 -5.67 -28.65 4.76
CA LYS A 314 -6.38 -29.31 3.65
C LYS A 314 -6.50 -30.81 3.92
N ALA A 315 -7.60 -31.41 3.46
CA ALA A 315 -7.72 -32.86 3.49
C ALA A 315 -6.55 -33.49 2.74
N ASP A 316 -5.95 -34.52 3.33
CA ASP A 316 -4.91 -35.30 2.66
C ASP A 316 -5.57 -36.16 1.58
N VAL A 317 -5.56 -35.64 0.36
CA VAL A 317 -6.11 -36.29 -0.83
C VAL A 317 -4.95 -36.64 -1.75
N ALA A 318 -5.03 -37.79 -2.40
CA ALA A 318 -4.00 -38.22 -3.34
C ALA A 318 -3.79 -37.14 -4.41
N VAL A 319 -2.56 -36.62 -4.48
CA VAL A 319 -2.17 -35.71 -5.55
C VAL A 319 -1.94 -36.55 -6.79
N PHE A 320 -2.76 -36.33 -7.83
CA PHE A 320 -2.44 -36.84 -9.15
C PHE A 320 -1.23 -36.07 -9.66
N ASN A 321 -0.05 -36.65 -9.49
CA ASN A 321 1.19 -36.20 -10.10
C ASN A 321 1.46 -37.10 -11.30
N PRO A 322 1.01 -36.76 -12.51
CA PRO A 322 1.42 -37.52 -13.67
C PRO A 322 2.94 -37.34 -13.75
N SER A 323 3.69 -38.43 -13.68
CA SER A 323 5.08 -38.48 -14.14
C SER A 323 5.07 -38.16 -15.63
N TYR A 324 4.92 -36.88 -15.93
CA TYR A 324 4.39 -36.37 -17.18
C TYR A 324 5.57 -35.98 -18.06
N GLU A 325 5.81 -36.80 -19.07
CA GLU A 325 6.64 -36.44 -20.20
C GLU A 325 5.79 -35.61 -21.15
N ALA A 326 6.11 -34.33 -21.27
CA ALA A 326 5.39 -33.45 -22.17
C ALA A 326 5.54 -33.92 -23.62
N ALA A 327 4.42 -34.08 -24.32
CA ALA A 327 4.45 -34.38 -25.73
C ALA A 327 4.99 -33.18 -26.53
N GLU A 328 5.58 -33.45 -27.69
CA GLU A 328 6.23 -32.44 -28.54
C GLU A 328 5.29 -31.27 -28.89
N HIS A 329 4.00 -31.55 -29.14
CA HIS A 329 3.01 -30.50 -29.42
C HIS A 329 2.73 -29.60 -28.20
N GLU A 330 2.86 -30.13 -26.98
CA GLU A 330 2.66 -29.39 -25.73
C GLU A 330 3.86 -28.48 -25.46
N VAL A 331 5.08 -28.93 -25.80
CA VAL A 331 6.29 -28.12 -25.80
C VAL A 331 6.19 -27.02 -26.86
N ASN A 332 5.91 -27.38 -28.12
CA ASN A 332 5.85 -26.45 -29.25
C ASN A 332 4.74 -25.39 -29.08
N SER A 333 3.66 -25.73 -28.40
CA SER A 333 2.56 -24.82 -28.10
C SER A 333 2.74 -24.07 -26.78
N ASN A 334 3.86 -24.26 -26.08
CA ASN A 334 4.10 -23.74 -24.73
C ASN A 334 2.97 -24.06 -23.75
N TRP A 335 2.41 -25.26 -23.75
CA TRP A 335 1.34 -25.66 -22.81
C TRP A 335 1.87 -26.08 -21.44
N ILE A 336 3.13 -26.50 -21.38
CA ILE A 336 3.76 -27.06 -20.18
C ILE A 336 4.80 -26.12 -19.62
N SER A 337 4.78 -25.91 -18.29
CA SER A 337 5.85 -25.15 -17.64
C SER A 337 7.05 -26.07 -17.44
N PHE A 338 8.26 -25.55 -17.67
CA PHE A 338 9.53 -26.25 -17.46
C PHE A 338 10.10 -26.04 -16.03
N HIS A 339 9.25 -25.60 -15.11
CA HIS A 339 9.58 -25.24 -13.73
C HIS A 339 9.12 -26.36 -12.80
N ASP A 340 9.91 -27.42 -12.68
CA ASP A 340 9.37 -28.70 -12.22
C ASP A 340 9.52 -28.91 -10.70
N ILE A 341 10.57 -28.33 -10.10
CA ILE A 341 10.91 -28.61 -8.70
C ILE A 341 11.08 -27.29 -7.94
N PRO A 342 10.18 -26.97 -7.00
CA PRO A 342 10.37 -25.81 -6.13
C PRO A 342 11.49 -26.07 -5.11
N GLY A 343 12.37 -25.09 -4.94
CA GLY A 343 13.54 -25.22 -4.07
C GLY A 343 14.60 -26.18 -4.62
N GLY A 344 15.33 -26.85 -3.71
CA GLY A 344 16.29 -27.88 -4.08
C GLY A 344 17.49 -27.39 -4.90
N ILE A 345 17.82 -26.11 -4.77
CA ILE A 345 18.97 -25.45 -5.39
C ILE A 345 20.15 -25.40 -4.40
N LEU A 346 21.37 -25.19 -4.91
CA LEU A 346 22.58 -24.91 -4.11
C LEU A 346 22.87 -25.92 -2.99
N LYS A 347 22.40 -27.19 -3.12
CA LYS A 347 22.48 -28.21 -2.05
C LYS A 347 23.92 -28.49 -1.59
N ASP A 348 24.86 -28.44 -2.52
CA ASP A 348 26.28 -28.71 -2.27
C ASP A 348 27.09 -27.44 -2.02
N SER A 349 26.41 -26.29 -1.91
CA SER A 349 27.04 -24.96 -1.77
C SER A 349 26.96 -24.39 -0.35
N PHE A 350 26.37 -25.13 0.59
CA PHE A 350 26.30 -24.70 1.98
C PHE A 350 27.66 -24.86 2.66
N PRO A 351 28.18 -23.83 3.34
CA PRO A 351 29.32 -23.99 4.24
C PRO A 351 28.99 -24.99 5.36
N ASP A 352 29.99 -25.76 5.80
CA ASP A 352 29.80 -26.78 6.85
C ASP A 352 29.18 -26.23 8.15
N SER A 353 29.40 -24.94 8.43
CA SER A 353 28.91 -24.23 9.62
C SER A 353 27.65 -23.39 9.42
N GLU A 354 27.06 -23.37 8.21
CA GLU A 354 25.95 -22.46 7.88
C GLU A 354 24.75 -23.15 7.21
N ASP A 355 23.55 -22.74 7.61
CA ASP A 355 22.27 -23.20 7.05
C ASP A 355 21.71 -22.24 5.99
N TRP A 356 22.54 -21.33 5.49
CA TRP A 356 22.20 -20.42 4.41
C TRP A 356 23.39 -20.23 3.46
N VAL A 357 23.09 -19.76 2.25
CA VAL A 357 24.09 -19.41 1.24
C VAL A 357 23.67 -18.09 0.58
N ALA A 358 24.63 -17.19 0.40
CA ALA A 358 24.43 -15.97 -0.38
C ALA A 358 24.94 -16.14 -1.81
N PHE A 359 24.30 -15.45 -2.75
CA PHE A 359 24.66 -15.47 -4.16
C PHE A 359 24.33 -14.16 -4.85
N ARG A 360 25.07 -13.88 -5.91
CA ARG A 360 24.73 -12.88 -6.93
C ARG A 360 23.77 -13.50 -7.93
N ILE A 361 22.96 -12.65 -8.54
CA ILE A 361 21.92 -13.06 -9.48
C ILE A 361 22.17 -12.36 -10.81
N ASP A 362 22.34 -13.15 -11.86
CA ASP A 362 22.42 -12.66 -13.23
C ASP A 362 21.14 -13.07 -13.96
N SER A 363 20.59 -12.17 -14.78
CA SER A 363 19.53 -12.51 -15.72
C SER A 363 20.03 -13.52 -16.75
N HIS A 364 19.12 -14.20 -17.43
CA HIS A 364 19.45 -15.09 -18.55
C HIS A 364 20.37 -14.45 -19.60
N PHE A 365 20.27 -13.12 -19.80
CA PHE A 365 21.09 -12.36 -20.75
C PHE A 365 22.46 -11.94 -20.20
N GLY A 366 22.87 -12.47 -19.03
CA GLY A 366 24.15 -12.17 -18.40
C GLY A 366 24.23 -10.78 -17.77
N LYS A 367 23.12 -10.05 -17.66
CA LYS A 367 23.07 -8.77 -16.94
C LYS A 367 22.87 -9.00 -15.45
N ARG A 368 23.71 -8.37 -14.63
CA ARG A 368 23.66 -8.45 -13.16
C ARG A 368 22.42 -7.75 -12.63
N LEU A 369 21.66 -8.41 -11.76
CA LEU A 369 20.61 -7.76 -11.01
C LEU A 369 21.24 -6.85 -9.94
N GLY A 370 20.75 -5.63 -9.87
CA GLY A 370 21.14 -4.61 -8.92
C GLY A 370 19.97 -3.73 -8.50
N SER A 371 20.27 -2.71 -7.74
CA SER A 371 19.36 -1.67 -7.29
C SER A 371 19.85 -0.33 -7.78
N LEU A 372 18.96 0.43 -8.42
CA LEU A 372 19.20 1.82 -8.79
C LEU A 372 18.11 2.67 -8.12
N GLY A 373 18.49 3.55 -7.19
CA GLY A 373 17.52 4.33 -6.41
C GLY A 373 16.56 3.47 -5.57
N GLY A 374 17.02 2.32 -5.09
CA GLY A 374 16.21 1.37 -4.32
C GLY A 374 15.22 0.57 -5.18
N VAL A 375 15.32 0.61 -6.51
CA VAL A 375 14.47 -0.14 -7.44
C VAL A 375 15.30 -1.18 -8.19
N LEU A 376 14.77 -2.40 -8.32
CA LEU A 376 15.39 -3.47 -9.09
C LEU A 376 15.71 -2.99 -10.50
N SER A 377 16.95 -3.20 -10.91
CA SER A 377 17.48 -2.81 -12.21
C SER A 377 18.52 -3.82 -12.68
N VAL A 378 18.80 -3.82 -13.98
CA VAL A 378 19.93 -4.52 -14.61
C VAL A 378 20.83 -3.55 -15.37
N ASP A 379 20.72 -2.26 -15.05
CA ASP A 379 21.62 -1.23 -15.55
C ASP A 379 23.03 -1.43 -14.96
N ASP A 380 24.06 -1.17 -15.76
CA ASP A 380 25.46 -1.37 -15.36
C ASP A 380 25.88 -0.45 -14.18
N SER A 381 25.17 0.66 -13.95
CA SER A 381 25.37 1.54 -12.81
C SER A 381 24.68 1.09 -11.52
N ALA A 382 23.82 0.05 -11.59
CA ALA A 382 23.08 -0.43 -10.43
C ALA A 382 24.01 -1.15 -9.43
N GLU A 383 23.80 -0.88 -8.14
CA GLU A 383 24.55 -1.56 -7.09
C GLU A 383 24.05 -3.00 -6.93
N PRO A 384 24.93 -4.03 -6.87
CA PRO A 384 24.49 -5.42 -6.87
C PRO A 384 23.57 -5.77 -5.69
N ILE A 385 22.47 -6.47 -5.98
CA ILE A 385 21.61 -7.05 -4.94
C ILE A 385 22.20 -8.38 -4.47
N THR A 386 21.82 -8.80 -3.25
CA THR A 386 22.22 -10.10 -2.70
C THR A 386 21.01 -11.02 -2.59
N GLY A 387 21.09 -12.20 -3.20
CA GLY A 387 20.14 -13.28 -2.98
C GLY A 387 20.62 -14.20 -1.87
N VAL A 388 19.69 -14.72 -1.07
CA VAL A 388 19.97 -15.68 -0.01
C VAL A 388 19.01 -16.85 -0.12
N PHE A 389 19.54 -18.05 0.09
CA PHE A 389 18.77 -19.28 0.14
C PHE A 389 19.08 -20.05 1.42
N CYS A 390 18.04 -20.46 2.15
CA CYS A 390 18.16 -21.22 3.39
C CYS A 390 17.98 -22.72 3.13
N ARG A 391 18.74 -23.56 3.86
CA ARG A 391 18.83 -25.00 3.68
C ARG A 391 17.45 -25.66 3.78
N GLY A 392 17.12 -26.51 2.80
CA GLY A 392 15.84 -27.21 2.74
C GLY A 392 14.63 -26.32 2.38
N GLY A 393 14.84 -25.02 2.12
CA GLY A 393 13.80 -24.08 1.73
C GLY A 393 13.34 -24.22 0.28
N LYS A 394 12.28 -23.48 -0.05
CA LYS A 394 11.74 -23.31 -1.42
C LYS A 394 11.71 -21.85 -1.86
N HIS A 395 12.32 -20.97 -1.07
CA HIS A 395 12.25 -19.53 -1.25
C HIS A 395 13.65 -18.94 -1.29
N VAL A 396 13.80 -17.90 -2.09
CA VAL A 396 14.95 -17.00 -2.08
C VAL A 396 14.54 -15.68 -1.45
N HIS A 397 15.48 -15.08 -0.72
CA HIS A 397 15.31 -13.80 -0.05
C HIS A 397 16.20 -12.78 -0.75
N LEU A 398 15.60 -11.75 -1.32
CA LEU A 398 16.30 -10.70 -2.07
C LEU A 398 16.52 -9.50 -1.17
N PHE A 399 17.77 -9.09 -1.05
CA PHE A 399 18.22 -7.94 -0.28
C PHE A 399 18.75 -6.86 -1.24
N GLY A 400 18.40 -5.59 -0.97
CA GLY A 400 19.07 -4.48 -1.60
C GLY A 400 20.55 -4.40 -1.22
N PRO A 401 21.32 -3.50 -1.87
CA PRO A 401 22.69 -3.19 -1.50
C PRO A 401 22.78 -2.90 0.00
N GLU A 402 23.79 -3.45 0.67
CA GLU A 402 24.01 -3.29 2.13
C GLU A 402 22.79 -3.64 3.01
N GLY A 403 21.84 -4.44 2.51
CA GLY A 403 20.65 -4.86 3.25
C GLY A 403 19.52 -3.82 3.30
N GLU A 404 19.60 -2.80 2.45
CA GLU A 404 18.53 -1.82 2.24
C GLU A 404 17.29 -2.44 1.58
N ALA A 405 16.16 -1.75 1.70
CA ALA A 405 14.90 -2.18 1.10
C ALA A 405 14.98 -2.11 -0.44
N LEU A 406 14.63 -3.21 -1.11
CA LEU A 406 14.55 -3.30 -2.55
C LEU A 406 13.10 -3.22 -3.00
N ARG A 407 12.81 -2.41 -4.02
CA ARG A 407 11.49 -2.34 -4.67
C ARG A 407 11.53 -3.00 -6.03
N ILE A 408 10.44 -3.68 -6.40
CA ILE A 408 10.24 -4.24 -7.73
C ILE A 408 8.97 -3.62 -8.30
N SER A 409 9.04 -3.05 -9.50
CA SER A 409 7.85 -2.46 -10.13
C SER A 409 6.73 -3.50 -10.31
N GLY A 410 5.50 -3.12 -9.93
CA GLY A 410 4.34 -4.00 -9.90
C GLY A 410 4.24 -4.92 -8.67
N ASP A 411 5.26 -4.94 -7.80
CA ASP A 411 5.21 -5.60 -6.50
C ASP A 411 4.80 -4.56 -5.43
N ALA A 412 3.67 -4.81 -4.77
CA ALA A 412 3.10 -3.87 -3.81
C ALA A 412 3.87 -3.85 -2.48
N ARG A 413 4.69 -4.88 -2.22
CA ARG A 413 5.37 -5.06 -0.95
C ARG A 413 6.31 -3.90 -0.64
N ARG A 414 6.36 -3.54 0.64
CA ARG A 414 7.21 -2.47 1.21
C ARG A 414 8.07 -2.98 2.35
N THR A 415 8.35 -4.28 2.33
CA THR A 415 9.25 -4.95 3.28
C THR A 415 10.72 -4.74 2.91
N SER A 416 11.61 -4.84 3.89
CA SER A 416 13.05 -4.71 3.72
C SER A 416 13.70 -5.89 2.98
N ILE A 417 13.00 -7.03 2.95
CA ILE A 417 13.41 -8.25 2.24
C ILE A 417 12.24 -8.70 1.36
N LEU A 418 12.50 -8.98 0.09
CA LEU A 418 11.50 -9.57 -0.80
C LEU A 418 11.72 -11.08 -0.89
N THR A 419 10.71 -11.85 -0.51
CA THR A 419 10.76 -13.33 -0.58
C THR A 419 10.03 -13.81 -1.82
N TYR A 420 10.71 -14.64 -2.61
CA TYR A 420 10.20 -15.23 -3.83
C TYR A 420 10.31 -16.74 -3.76
N GLN A 421 9.32 -17.45 -4.28
CA GLN A 421 9.44 -18.89 -4.48
C GLN A 421 10.40 -19.14 -5.63
N VAL A 422 11.33 -20.08 -5.44
CA VAL A 422 12.32 -20.45 -6.46
C VAL A 422 11.97 -21.79 -7.08
N TRP A 423 12.14 -21.88 -8.39
CA TRP A 423 11.93 -23.07 -9.19
C TRP A 423 13.23 -23.44 -9.88
N ARG A 424 13.65 -24.70 -9.77
CA ARG A 424 14.80 -25.23 -10.49
C ARG A 424 14.37 -25.65 -11.90
N ASN A 425 15.14 -25.20 -12.90
CA ASN A 425 14.96 -25.57 -14.30
C ASN A 425 15.87 -26.76 -14.67
N SER A 426 15.60 -27.38 -15.82
CA SER A 426 16.36 -28.54 -16.33
C SER A 426 17.80 -28.20 -16.73
N ASP A 427 18.08 -26.95 -17.04
CA ASP A 427 19.38 -26.42 -17.48
C ASP A 427 20.19 -25.78 -16.34
N GLU A 428 19.86 -26.12 -15.09
CA GLU A 428 20.46 -25.58 -13.86
C GLU A 428 20.17 -24.10 -13.56
N THR A 429 19.50 -23.38 -14.46
CA THR A 429 18.98 -22.05 -14.15
C THR A 429 17.81 -22.12 -13.17
N VAL A 430 17.41 -20.96 -12.64
CA VAL A 430 16.27 -20.86 -11.72
C VAL A 430 15.27 -19.82 -12.17
N SER A 431 14.03 -19.94 -11.73
CA SER A 431 13.01 -18.92 -11.95
C SER A 431 12.35 -18.53 -10.63
N PHE A 432 11.93 -17.27 -10.53
CA PHE A 432 11.33 -16.71 -9.33
C PHE A 432 9.87 -16.39 -9.57
N SER A 433 9.00 -16.83 -8.66
CA SER A 433 7.59 -16.44 -8.64
C SER A 433 7.20 -15.82 -7.31
N HIS A 434 6.33 -14.82 -7.37
CA HIS A 434 5.74 -14.23 -6.19
C HIS A 434 4.98 -15.32 -5.40
N PRO A 435 5.21 -15.46 -4.09
CA PRO A 435 4.78 -16.63 -3.33
C PRO A 435 3.25 -16.70 -3.12
N ARG A 436 2.56 -15.56 -3.21
CA ARG A 436 1.08 -15.50 -3.17
C ARG A 436 0.39 -15.50 -4.54
N THR A 437 0.83 -14.65 -5.47
CA THR A 437 0.15 -14.49 -6.76
C THR A 437 0.60 -15.54 -7.79
N GLY A 438 1.69 -16.26 -7.52
CA GLY A 438 2.31 -17.20 -8.45
C GLY A 438 2.91 -16.53 -9.69
N ARG A 439 2.94 -15.19 -9.75
CA ARG A 439 3.42 -14.48 -10.94
C ARG A 439 4.94 -14.44 -10.97
N TYR A 440 5.50 -14.70 -12.15
CA TYR A 440 6.93 -14.77 -12.35
C TYR A 440 7.55 -13.39 -12.50
N LEU A 441 8.74 -13.22 -11.90
CA LEU A 441 9.67 -12.15 -12.21
C LEU A 441 10.51 -12.59 -13.41
N GLY A 442 10.46 -11.84 -14.50
CA GLY A 442 11.21 -12.14 -15.73
C GLY A 442 11.70 -10.89 -16.42
N PHE A 443 12.85 -10.99 -17.06
CA PHE A 443 13.48 -9.91 -17.85
C PHE A 443 13.41 -10.24 -19.33
N VAL A 444 13.31 -9.20 -20.16
CA VAL A 444 13.51 -9.30 -21.61
C VAL A 444 14.87 -8.68 -21.99
N PRO A 445 15.37 -8.87 -23.23
CA PRO A 445 16.76 -8.54 -23.58
C PRO A 445 17.18 -7.08 -23.32
N ASP A 446 16.25 -6.13 -23.46
CA ASP A 446 16.53 -4.71 -23.21
C ASP A 446 16.75 -4.38 -21.73
N GLY A 447 16.43 -5.30 -20.81
CA GLY A 447 16.55 -5.13 -19.37
C GLY A 447 15.26 -4.72 -18.66
N THR A 448 14.16 -4.53 -19.38
CA THR A 448 12.85 -4.35 -18.78
C THR A 448 12.37 -5.68 -18.16
N TYR A 449 11.65 -5.58 -17.05
CA TYR A 449 11.12 -6.74 -16.32
C TYR A 449 9.62 -6.65 -16.08
N SER A 450 9.01 -7.79 -15.78
CA SER A 450 7.61 -7.90 -15.40
C SER A 450 7.43 -8.83 -14.21
N THR A 451 6.43 -8.51 -13.38
CA THR A 451 5.95 -9.30 -12.24
C THR A 451 4.53 -9.83 -12.46
N ARG A 452 3.99 -9.70 -13.68
CA ARG A 452 2.58 -10.04 -14.00
C ARG A 452 2.42 -11.38 -14.73
N LYS A 453 3.53 -12.03 -15.08
CA LYS A 453 3.52 -13.24 -15.92
C LYS A 453 3.00 -14.45 -15.15
N MET A 454 2.07 -15.20 -15.73
CA MET A 454 1.60 -16.46 -15.11
C MET A 454 2.63 -17.58 -15.23
N ARG A 455 3.53 -17.48 -16.22
CA ARG A 455 4.55 -18.45 -16.56
C ARG A 455 5.78 -17.71 -17.07
N ALA A 456 6.97 -18.17 -16.71
CA ALA A 456 8.19 -17.67 -17.32
C ALA A 456 8.41 -18.36 -18.68
N LEU A 457 8.99 -17.65 -19.63
CA LEU A 457 9.55 -18.24 -20.85
C LEU A 457 10.95 -18.78 -20.56
N ALA A 458 11.49 -19.65 -21.42
CA ALA A 458 12.76 -20.34 -21.17
C ALA A 458 13.93 -19.38 -20.84
N TRP A 459 13.95 -18.22 -21.49
CA TRP A 459 14.94 -17.16 -21.25
C TRP A 459 14.60 -16.22 -20.08
N GLU A 460 13.51 -16.46 -19.37
CA GLU A 460 13.11 -15.73 -18.15
C GLU A 460 13.53 -16.51 -16.92
N SER A 461 14.82 -16.83 -16.91
CA SER A 461 15.51 -17.52 -15.84
C SER A 461 16.68 -16.68 -15.33
N PHE A 462 17.22 -17.12 -14.20
CA PHE A 462 18.30 -16.49 -13.49
C PHE A 462 19.43 -17.50 -13.27
N ILE A 463 20.65 -16.98 -13.30
CA ILE A 463 21.87 -17.73 -13.01
C ILE A 463 22.36 -17.25 -11.64
N LEU A 464 22.63 -18.21 -10.75
CA LEU A 464 23.05 -17.94 -9.38
C LEU A 464 24.55 -18.16 -9.23
N SER A 465 25.26 -17.15 -8.76
CA SER A 465 26.70 -17.24 -8.48
C SER A 465 26.94 -17.11 -6.98
N VAL A 466 27.25 -18.23 -6.32
CA VAL A 466 27.51 -18.27 -4.87
C VAL A 466 28.66 -17.34 -4.50
N ILE A 467 28.49 -16.58 -3.42
CA ILE A 467 29.53 -15.74 -2.84
C ILE A 467 29.92 -16.25 -1.45
N PRO A 468 31.21 -16.18 -1.07
CA PRO A 468 31.64 -16.54 0.28
C PRO A 468 30.93 -15.69 1.34
N ALA A 469 30.59 -16.29 2.50
CA ALA A 469 29.91 -15.58 3.59
C ALA A 469 30.64 -14.30 4.05
N ARG A 470 31.98 -14.30 4.00
CA ARG A 470 32.83 -13.13 4.32
C ARG A 470 32.70 -11.95 3.34
N GLU A 471 32.19 -12.20 2.13
CA GLU A 471 31.93 -11.18 1.10
C GLU A 471 30.47 -10.72 1.12
N CYS A 472 29.63 -11.34 1.96
CA CYS A 472 28.25 -10.93 2.18
C CYS A 472 28.20 -9.72 3.13
N PRO A 473 27.41 -8.67 2.82
CA PRO A 473 27.24 -7.54 3.74
C PRO A 473 26.81 -8.01 5.13
N SER A 474 27.38 -7.41 6.19
CA SER A 474 27.13 -7.82 7.58
C SER A 474 25.64 -7.79 7.95
N SER A 475 24.91 -6.81 7.44
CA SER A 475 23.45 -6.67 7.63
C SER A 475 22.68 -7.84 7.01
N VAL A 476 23.06 -8.25 5.80
CA VAL A 476 22.46 -9.39 5.08
C VAL A 476 22.80 -10.68 5.81
N ALA A 477 24.07 -10.90 6.20
CA ALA A 477 24.50 -12.10 6.90
C ALA A 477 23.75 -12.30 8.23
N GLN A 478 23.56 -11.23 9.02
CA GLN A 478 22.80 -11.30 10.28
C GLN A 478 21.33 -11.68 10.06
N LYS A 479 20.66 -11.03 9.10
CA LYS A 479 19.26 -11.35 8.75
C LYS A 479 19.12 -12.76 8.17
N SER A 480 20.11 -13.22 7.40
CA SER A 480 20.13 -14.55 6.77
C SER A 480 20.30 -15.66 7.80
N ALA A 481 21.23 -15.49 8.75
CA ALA A 481 21.40 -16.42 9.86
C ALA A 481 20.11 -16.54 10.69
N LEU A 482 19.35 -15.46 10.81
CA LEU A 482 18.07 -15.47 11.50
C LEU A 482 16.98 -16.21 10.71
N LEU A 483 16.82 -15.92 9.41
CA LEU A 483 15.90 -16.62 8.52
C LEU A 483 16.15 -18.13 8.49
N ALA A 484 17.42 -18.54 8.53
CA ALA A 484 17.80 -19.96 8.55
C ALA A 484 17.50 -20.66 9.89
N ARG A 485 17.43 -19.93 11.01
CA ARG A 485 17.20 -20.49 12.35
C ARG A 485 15.73 -20.74 12.64
N TYR A 486 14.84 -19.86 12.19
CA TYR A 486 13.41 -19.99 12.47
C TYR A 486 12.82 -21.14 11.66
N THR A 487 12.36 -22.17 12.37
CA THR A 487 11.77 -23.34 11.73
C THR A 487 10.32 -23.07 11.31
N VAL A 488 9.92 -23.70 10.20
CA VAL A 488 8.58 -23.66 9.58
C VAL A 488 7.45 -24.24 10.48
N SER A 489 7.70 -24.44 11.77
CA SER A 489 6.77 -25.05 12.72
C SER A 489 6.65 -24.30 14.05
N GLY A 490 7.42 -23.22 14.22
CA GLY A 490 7.67 -22.61 15.51
C GLY A 490 7.32 -21.14 15.66
N ILE A 491 6.86 -20.40 14.62
CA ILE A 491 6.82 -18.92 14.67
C ILE A 491 6.20 -18.34 15.95
N ALA A 492 5.02 -18.81 16.39
CA ALA A 492 4.40 -18.30 17.61
C ALA A 492 5.21 -18.64 18.88
N HIS A 493 5.80 -19.83 18.94
CA HIS A 493 6.70 -20.24 20.01
C HIS A 493 8.01 -19.42 19.98
N ASP A 494 8.59 -19.24 18.80
CA ASP A 494 9.89 -18.63 18.61
C ASP A 494 9.84 -17.11 18.84
N ILE A 495 8.74 -16.44 18.47
CA ILE A 495 8.44 -15.03 18.85
C ILE A 495 8.36 -14.87 20.37
N ARG A 496 7.83 -15.89 21.07
CA ARG A 496 7.68 -15.85 22.52
C ARG A 496 9.02 -16.04 23.23
N GLU A 497 9.84 -16.99 22.78
CA GLU A 497 11.11 -17.33 23.43
C GLU A 497 12.28 -16.42 23.02
N SER A 498 12.33 -15.96 21.75
CA SER A 498 13.52 -15.30 21.18
C SER A 498 13.49 -13.76 21.24
N GLY A 499 12.39 -13.15 21.72
CA GLY A 499 12.18 -11.70 21.67
C GLY A 499 11.54 -11.22 20.37
N ASP A 500 11.49 -9.89 20.16
CA ASP A 500 10.97 -9.31 18.91
C ASP A 500 11.85 -9.70 17.72
N ILE A 501 11.24 -10.28 16.68
CA ILE A 501 11.90 -10.50 15.40
C ILE A 501 12.25 -9.11 14.83
N PRO A 502 13.51 -8.87 14.41
CA PRO A 502 13.93 -7.57 13.89
C PRO A 502 13.05 -7.09 12.73
N GLY A 503 12.46 -5.90 12.90
CA GLY A 503 11.72 -5.20 11.85
C GLY A 503 10.58 -6.01 11.22
N ASP A 504 10.42 -5.81 9.91
CA ASP A 504 9.39 -6.41 9.06
C ASP A 504 9.72 -7.85 8.60
N MET A 505 10.80 -8.45 9.13
CA MET A 505 11.23 -9.80 8.77
C MET A 505 10.22 -10.89 9.15
N ILE A 506 9.35 -10.62 10.12
CA ILE A 506 8.27 -11.55 10.48
C ILE A 506 7.44 -11.94 9.25
N PHE A 507 7.25 -11.02 8.30
CA PHE A 507 6.46 -11.29 7.10
C PHE A 507 7.17 -12.28 6.17
N ASN A 508 8.50 -12.21 6.08
CA ASN A 508 9.28 -13.19 5.33
C ASN A 508 9.20 -14.59 5.96
N LEU A 509 9.24 -14.66 7.29
CA LEU A 509 9.08 -15.92 8.03
C LEU A 509 7.68 -16.50 7.83
N ILE A 510 6.65 -15.66 7.91
CA ILE A 510 5.28 -16.09 7.62
C ILE A 510 5.15 -16.56 6.17
N GLU A 511 5.80 -15.91 5.21
CA GLU A 511 5.65 -16.28 3.81
C GLU A 511 6.25 -17.66 3.48
N ILE A 512 7.30 -18.07 4.20
CA ILE A 512 7.88 -19.41 4.05
C ILE A 512 7.11 -20.52 4.79
N GLU A 513 6.07 -20.18 5.54
CA GLU A 513 5.25 -21.13 6.27
C GLU A 513 4.32 -21.97 5.37
N LYS A 514 3.94 -23.13 5.91
CA LYS A 514 2.89 -23.96 5.28
C LYS A 514 1.58 -23.18 5.19
N GLU A 515 0.77 -23.51 4.19
CA GLU A 515 -0.48 -22.80 3.91
C GLU A 515 -1.42 -22.77 5.13
N GLU A 516 -1.53 -23.87 5.88
CA GLU A 516 -2.33 -23.95 7.09
C GLU A 516 -1.83 -23.03 8.22
N ASN A 517 -0.52 -22.87 8.35
CA ASN A 517 0.10 -21.98 9.32
C ASN A 517 -0.11 -20.52 8.89
N ARG A 518 0.08 -20.19 7.61
CA ARG A 518 -0.23 -18.85 7.07
C ARG A 518 -1.69 -18.45 7.29
N LYS A 519 -2.63 -19.37 7.03
CA LYS A 519 -4.06 -19.15 7.30
C LYS A 519 -4.36 -18.98 8.79
N THR A 520 -3.64 -19.69 9.65
CA THR A 520 -3.77 -19.56 11.10
C THR A 520 -3.26 -18.23 11.58
N ILE A 521 -2.10 -17.79 11.07
CA ILE A 521 -1.53 -16.48 11.39
C ILE A 521 -2.47 -15.37 10.90
N GLY A 522 -2.95 -15.44 9.67
CA GLY A 522 -3.92 -14.48 9.14
C GLY A 522 -5.23 -14.43 9.96
N PHE A 523 -5.67 -15.56 10.50
CA PHE A 523 -6.82 -15.59 11.41
C PHE A 523 -6.50 -14.96 12.77
N LEU A 524 -5.33 -15.28 13.35
CA LEU A 524 -4.90 -14.76 14.66
C LEU A 524 -4.54 -13.27 14.62
N SER A 525 -4.23 -12.74 13.45
CA SER A 525 -3.91 -11.35 13.21
C SER A 525 -5.09 -10.56 12.60
N ASP A 526 -6.33 -11.02 12.79
CA ASP A 526 -7.55 -10.38 12.30
C ASP A 526 -7.50 -9.95 10.82
N GLY A 527 -6.87 -10.76 9.97
CA GLY A 527 -6.79 -10.53 8.53
C GLY A 527 -5.81 -9.45 8.10
N MET A 528 -4.88 -8.99 8.97
CA MET A 528 -3.78 -8.06 8.64
C MET A 528 -2.75 -8.68 7.67
N THR A 529 -3.17 -9.07 6.47
CA THR A 529 -2.35 -9.75 5.46
C THR A 529 -2.35 -9.02 4.13
N GLY A 530 -2.28 -7.69 4.18
CA GLY A 530 -2.33 -6.80 3.02
C GLY A 530 -1.19 -7.03 2.03
N GLU A 531 -1.40 -6.63 0.78
CA GLU A 531 -0.45 -6.78 -0.33
C GLU A 531 0.83 -5.93 -0.19
N HIS A 532 0.80 -4.86 0.61
CA HIS A 532 1.99 -4.08 0.92
C HIS A 532 2.96 -4.81 1.85
N ILE A 533 2.56 -5.97 2.36
CA ILE A 533 3.34 -6.81 3.26
C ILE A 533 3.72 -8.14 2.59
N PHE A 534 2.85 -8.69 1.73
CA PHE A 534 2.95 -10.09 1.28
C PHE A 534 2.70 -10.39 -0.20
#